data_AF-A0AAD4QZC3-F1
#
_entry.id   AF-A0AAD4QZC3-F1
#
_cell.length_a   1.000
_cell.length_b   1.000
_cell.length_c   1.000
_cell.angle_alpha   90.00
_cell.angle_beta   90.00
_cell.angle_gamma   90.00
#
_symmetry.space_group_name_H-M   'P 1'
#
loop_
_entity.id
_entity.type
_entity.pdbx_description
1 polymer ?
#
loop_
_entity_poly.entity_id
_entity_poly.type
_entity_poly.pdbx_seq_one_letter_code
_entity_poly.pdbx_strand_id
1 'polypeptide(L)'
;MWPLQLLFPSVIILSFIPSGTESCAASGICGGPPSVGSFCGGPPPPQPLQPIFPPAPQPGYRTGMCPAGGCGSYRGNTYGCGPYGCYRMRARGSTLFQPGSTKISALKLLQSHGKISELEKNGAAIHDDGRSEPLEEIDELAASSPSAAAIRRALPTKPINPNRAFMECCLDRQLPDACLQKCHFSIYNKEALTKMYFKQDGCPMDAMREIQFCAAQGKDHTQCCERNGVTTTLAGEKCLTFCDQRPGKVIQLDMTYLPCFDRFENMKSCFWHDLARFYRS
;
A
#
# COMPACT_ATOMS: atom_id res chain seq x y z
N MET A 1 -44.92 63.10 -5.20
CA MET A 1 -43.85 62.56 -6.07
C MET A 1 -43.65 61.07 -5.79
N TRP A 2 -44.38 60.23 -6.51
CA TRP A 2 -44.25 58.79 -6.81
C TRP A 2 -45.05 58.59 -8.12
N PRO A 3 -44.80 57.62 -9.02
CA PRO A 3 -43.93 56.43 -8.92
C PRO A 3 -42.99 56.24 -10.14
N LEU A 4 -42.14 55.22 -10.11
CA LEU A 4 -41.58 54.62 -11.33
C LEU A 4 -41.65 53.09 -11.21
N GLN A 5 -42.30 52.47 -12.20
CA GLN A 5 -42.62 51.05 -12.27
C GLN A 5 -41.40 50.18 -12.59
N LEU A 6 -41.31 49.05 -11.89
CA LEU A 6 -40.44 47.92 -12.17
C LEU A 6 -41.05 47.06 -13.29
N LEU A 7 -40.28 46.79 -14.35
CA LEU A 7 -40.56 45.75 -15.34
C LEU A 7 -39.49 44.65 -15.17
N PHE A 8 -39.90 43.49 -14.67
CA PHE A 8 -39.11 42.26 -14.67
C PHE A 8 -39.40 41.49 -15.97
N PRO A 9 -38.39 41.05 -16.75
CA PRO A 9 -38.61 40.07 -17.79
C PRO A 9 -38.60 38.66 -17.18
N SER A 10 -39.67 37.91 -17.44
CA SER A 10 -39.79 36.49 -17.13
C SER A 10 -38.76 35.68 -17.93
N VAL A 11 -37.83 35.02 -17.23
CA VAL A 11 -36.93 34.03 -17.81
C VAL A 11 -37.64 32.68 -17.80
N ILE A 12 -38.01 32.18 -18.98
CA ILE A 12 -38.53 30.83 -19.18
C ILE A 12 -37.34 29.87 -19.19
N ILE A 13 -37.19 29.06 -18.13
CA ILE A 13 -36.22 27.96 -18.08
C ILE A 13 -36.84 26.74 -18.79
N LEU A 14 -36.45 26.51 -20.03
CA LEU A 14 -36.70 25.25 -20.74
C LEU A 14 -35.80 24.15 -20.15
N SER A 15 -36.41 23.20 -19.45
CA SER A 15 -35.75 21.98 -18.97
C SER A 15 -35.42 21.08 -20.16
N PHE A 16 -34.15 21.04 -20.56
CA PHE A 16 -33.62 19.99 -21.44
C PHE A 16 -33.48 18.70 -20.62
N ILE A 17 -34.28 17.68 -20.95
CA ILE A 17 -34.12 16.31 -20.45
C ILE A 17 -33.13 15.61 -21.37
N PRO A 18 -31.92 15.23 -20.94
CA PRO A 18 -31.07 14.36 -21.73
C PRO A 18 -31.64 12.93 -21.71
N SER A 19 -31.86 12.39 -22.89
CA SER A 19 -32.16 10.97 -23.13
C SER A 19 -31.07 10.09 -22.52
N GLY A 20 -31.50 9.09 -21.75
CA GLY A 20 -30.62 8.19 -21.00
C GLY A 20 -29.64 7.45 -21.90
N THR A 21 -28.36 7.55 -21.56
CA THR A 21 -27.34 6.59 -21.98
C THR A 21 -27.32 5.44 -20.98
N GLU A 22 -27.57 4.23 -21.46
CA GLU A 22 -27.47 3.01 -20.65
C GLU A 22 -26.03 2.83 -20.17
N SER A 23 -25.81 3.07 -18.88
CA SER A 23 -24.57 2.76 -18.19
C SER A 23 -24.89 1.69 -17.15
N CYS A 24 -24.32 0.50 -17.32
CA CYS A 24 -24.45 -0.58 -16.36
C CYS A 24 -23.78 -0.17 -15.04
N ALA A 25 -24.54 -0.13 -13.95
CA ALA A 25 -23.97 0.02 -12.62
C ALA A 25 -23.13 -1.23 -12.28
N ALA A 26 -21.97 -1.02 -11.66
CA ALA A 26 -21.02 -2.07 -11.24
C ALA A 26 -21.50 -2.91 -10.04
N SER A 27 -22.80 -3.19 -9.99
CA SER A 27 -23.47 -3.95 -8.93
C SER A 27 -24.28 -5.10 -9.51
N GLY A 28 -23.75 -5.84 -10.49
CA GLY A 28 -24.20 -7.20 -10.83
C GLY A 28 -25.70 -7.48 -11.05
N ILE A 29 -26.55 -6.49 -11.31
CA ILE A 29 -27.98 -6.68 -11.57
C ILE A 29 -28.24 -6.33 -13.03
N CYS A 30 -28.45 -7.35 -13.86
CA CYS A 30 -28.88 -7.20 -15.24
C CYS A 30 -30.40 -7.01 -15.27
N GLY A 31 -30.88 -5.80 -15.59
CA GLY A 31 -32.31 -5.54 -15.81
C GLY A 31 -32.76 -6.08 -17.16
N GLY A 32 -33.56 -7.15 -17.16
CA GLY A 32 -34.36 -7.56 -18.31
C GLY A 32 -35.74 -6.87 -18.29
N PRO A 33 -36.42 -6.74 -19.45
CA PRO A 33 -37.71 -6.05 -19.55
C PRO A 33 -38.84 -6.80 -18.82
N PRO A 34 -39.92 -6.10 -18.42
CA PRO A 34 -40.97 -6.67 -17.58
C PRO A 34 -41.86 -7.60 -18.41
N SER A 35 -41.81 -8.89 -18.13
CA SER A 35 -42.90 -9.81 -18.46
C SER A 35 -43.59 -10.20 -17.16
N VAL A 36 -44.82 -9.69 -17.04
CA VAL A 36 -45.99 -10.20 -16.32
C VAL A 36 -45.73 -11.06 -15.06
N GLY A 37 -46.04 -10.48 -13.89
CA GLY A 37 -46.52 -11.21 -12.73
C GLY A 37 -45.47 -11.54 -11.66
N SER A 38 -45.35 -10.67 -10.66
CA SER A 38 -45.08 -11.09 -9.27
C SER A 38 -45.50 -10.00 -8.30
N PHE A 39 -46.42 -10.36 -7.43
CA PHE A 39 -47.01 -9.53 -6.38
C PHE A 39 -45.93 -9.10 -5.38
N CYS A 40 -45.89 -7.80 -5.05
CA CYS A 40 -45.18 -7.31 -3.87
C CYS A 40 -45.94 -7.80 -2.60
N GLY A 41 -45.39 -8.79 -1.91
CA GLY A 41 -45.83 -9.17 -0.57
C GLY A 41 -45.41 -8.09 0.44
N GLY A 42 -46.36 -7.60 1.25
CA GLY A 42 -46.09 -6.66 2.34
C GLY A 42 -45.25 -7.28 3.48
N PRO A 43 -44.73 -6.45 4.40
CA PRO A 43 -43.85 -6.91 5.47
C PRO A 43 -44.60 -7.80 6.49
N PRO A 44 -43.96 -8.86 7.03
CA PRO A 44 -44.57 -9.71 8.06
C PRO A 44 -44.64 -8.99 9.42
N PRO A 45 -45.61 -9.37 10.28
CA PRO A 45 -45.78 -8.77 11.61
C PRO A 45 -44.61 -9.10 12.57
N PRO A 46 -44.32 -8.23 13.55
CA PRO A 46 -43.21 -8.42 14.48
C PRO A 46 -43.45 -9.60 15.42
N GLN A 47 -42.47 -10.50 15.50
CA GLN A 47 -42.45 -11.61 16.46
C GLN A 47 -41.81 -11.20 17.80
N PRO A 48 -42.18 -11.85 18.92
CA PRO A 48 -41.68 -11.49 20.25
C PRO A 48 -40.21 -11.88 20.47
N LEU A 49 -39.50 -11.00 21.19
CA LEU A 49 -38.09 -11.09 21.55
C LEU A 49 -37.78 -12.36 22.36
N GLN A 50 -36.92 -13.22 21.82
CA GLN A 50 -36.29 -14.33 22.53
C GLN A 50 -34.88 -13.90 23.01
N PRO A 51 -34.38 -14.40 24.16
CA PRO A 51 -33.06 -14.02 24.67
C PRO A 51 -31.93 -14.57 23.79
N ILE A 52 -31.05 -13.66 23.35
CA ILE A 52 -29.88 -13.95 22.51
C ILE A 52 -28.78 -14.54 23.39
N PHE A 53 -28.54 -15.85 23.29
CA PHE A 53 -27.25 -16.42 23.68
C PHE A 53 -26.19 -15.98 22.65
N PRO A 54 -24.98 -15.55 23.05
CA PRO A 54 -23.92 -15.23 22.10
C PRO A 54 -23.51 -16.52 21.36
N PRO A 55 -23.38 -16.49 20.01
CA PRO A 55 -22.88 -17.65 19.29
C PRO A 55 -21.41 -17.89 19.65
N ALA A 56 -21.05 -19.18 19.76
CA ALA A 56 -19.67 -19.63 19.92
C ALA A 56 -18.73 -19.01 18.85
N PRO A 57 -17.44 -18.81 19.15
CA PRO A 57 -16.51 -18.16 18.23
C PRO A 57 -16.32 -19.06 16.99
N GLN A 58 -16.76 -18.57 15.82
CA GLN A 58 -16.49 -19.25 14.57
C GLN A 58 -15.05 -18.96 14.11
N PRO A 59 -14.23 -19.99 13.81
CA PRO A 59 -12.95 -19.79 13.16
C PRO A 59 -13.22 -19.57 11.66
N GLY A 60 -12.87 -18.40 11.10
CA GLY A 60 -12.66 -18.32 9.65
C GLY A 60 -13.25 -17.15 8.86
N TYR A 61 -13.56 -15.99 9.43
CA TYR A 61 -13.77 -14.80 8.60
C TYR A 61 -12.42 -14.27 8.07
N ARG A 62 -11.86 -14.93 7.06
CA ARG A 62 -10.90 -14.32 6.14
C ARG A 62 -11.69 -13.62 5.04
N THR A 63 -11.80 -12.30 5.13
CA THR A 63 -12.24 -11.43 4.03
C THR A 63 -11.19 -11.45 2.92
N GLY A 64 -11.42 -12.26 1.89
CA GLY A 64 -10.51 -12.40 0.76
C GLY A 64 -10.81 -13.65 -0.09
N MET A 65 -12.06 -13.86 -0.51
CA MET A 65 -12.35 -14.90 -1.48
C MET A 65 -11.98 -14.43 -2.87
N CYS A 66 -11.07 -15.15 -3.53
CA CYS A 66 -10.99 -15.08 -4.98
C CYS A 66 -12.34 -15.46 -5.59
N PRO A 67 -12.80 -14.74 -6.63
CA PRO A 67 -14.00 -15.15 -7.33
C PRO A 67 -13.82 -16.58 -7.84
N ALA A 68 -14.88 -17.39 -7.82
CA ALA A 68 -14.83 -18.80 -8.22
C ALA A 68 -14.34 -19.02 -9.67
N GLY A 69 -14.32 -17.96 -10.50
CA GLY A 69 -13.75 -17.95 -11.85
C GLY A 69 -12.29 -17.48 -11.97
N GLY A 70 -11.60 -17.24 -10.86
CA GLY A 70 -10.24 -16.69 -10.85
C GLY A 70 -10.17 -15.21 -11.26
N CYS A 71 -8.96 -14.66 -11.29
CA CYS A 71 -8.75 -13.22 -11.48
C CYS A 71 -8.64 -12.75 -12.94
N GLY A 72 -8.75 -13.67 -13.89
CA GLY A 72 -8.77 -13.36 -15.32
C GLY A 72 -7.53 -12.61 -15.84
N SER A 73 -7.63 -12.14 -17.09
CA SER A 73 -6.69 -11.19 -17.67
C SER A 73 -7.47 -10.02 -18.23
N TYR A 74 -7.02 -8.79 -17.98
CA TYR A 74 -7.66 -7.58 -18.48
C TYR A 74 -6.62 -6.60 -19.02
N ARG A 75 -6.88 -6.02 -20.19
CA ARG A 75 -6.00 -5.05 -20.88
C ARG A 75 -4.54 -5.51 -21.01
N GLY A 76 -4.32 -6.80 -21.25
CA GLY A 76 -2.97 -7.37 -21.40
C GLY A 76 -2.21 -7.61 -20.09
N ASN A 77 -2.85 -7.39 -18.94
CA ASN A 77 -2.30 -7.72 -17.62
C ASN A 77 -2.92 -9.03 -17.11
N THR A 78 -2.05 -9.91 -16.61
CA THR A 78 -2.44 -11.15 -15.93
C THR A 78 -2.64 -10.86 -14.44
N TYR A 79 -3.69 -11.43 -13.85
CA TYR A 79 -3.99 -11.24 -12.42
C TYR A 79 -3.87 -12.56 -11.66
N GLY A 80 -3.41 -12.46 -10.41
CA GLY A 80 -3.23 -13.56 -9.48
C GLY A 80 -4.15 -13.43 -8.27
N CYS A 81 -4.21 -14.50 -7.49
CA CYS A 81 -5.07 -14.63 -6.32
C CYS A 81 -4.28 -14.41 -5.03
N GLY A 82 -4.64 -13.37 -4.28
CA GLY A 82 -3.96 -12.96 -3.06
C GLY A 82 -4.91 -12.85 -1.86
N PRO A 83 -4.37 -12.48 -0.68
CA PRO A 83 -5.13 -12.41 0.57
C PRO A 83 -6.26 -11.35 0.55
N TYR A 84 -6.17 -10.37 -0.34
CA TYR A 84 -7.15 -9.29 -0.50
C TYR A 84 -7.92 -9.37 -1.82
N GLY A 85 -7.91 -10.54 -2.47
CA GLY A 85 -8.54 -10.78 -3.77
C GLY A 85 -7.55 -10.69 -4.92
N CYS A 86 -7.99 -10.14 -6.06
CA CYS A 86 -7.22 -10.14 -7.28
C CYS A 86 -6.14 -9.05 -7.29
N TYR A 87 -4.91 -9.43 -7.58
CA TYR A 87 -3.79 -8.51 -7.71
C TYR A 87 -3.10 -8.70 -9.06
N ARG A 88 -2.45 -7.65 -9.54
CA ARG A 88 -1.76 -7.69 -10.82
C ARG A 88 -0.47 -8.49 -10.71
N MET A 89 -0.33 -9.55 -11.51
CA MET A 89 0.91 -10.30 -11.60
C MET A 89 1.96 -9.44 -12.29
N ARG A 90 3.14 -9.35 -11.67
CA ARG A 90 4.30 -8.77 -12.31
C ARG A 90 5.12 -9.89 -12.92
N ALA A 91 5.50 -9.76 -14.19
CA ALA A 91 6.61 -10.52 -14.71
C ALA A 91 7.83 -10.13 -13.86
N ARG A 92 8.27 -11.03 -12.97
CA ARG A 92 9.56 -10.90 -12.32
C ARG A 92 10.58 -11.05 -13.45
N GLY A 93 11.00 -9.93 -14.04
CA GLY A 93 12.19 -9.95 -14.88
C GLY A 93 13.28 -10.54 -14.01
N SER A 94 13.82 -11.69 -14.41
CA SER A 94 14.96 -12.26 -13.72
C SER A 94 16.07 -11.23 -13.80
N THR A 95 16.30 -10.48 -12.72
CA THR A 95 17.58 -9.82 -12.53
C THR A 95 18.59 -10.90 -12.18
N LEU A 96 18.87 -11.76 -13.15
CA LEU A 96 20.13 -12.46 -13.29
C LEU A 96 20.92 -11.73 -14.38
N PHE A 97 21.22 -10.46 -14.11
CA PHE A 97 22.24 -9.73 -14.85
C PHE A 97 23.39 -9.50 -13.87
N GLN A 98 24.31 -10.45 -13.84
CA GLN A 98 25.67 -10.22 -13.37
C GLN A 98 26.49 -9.73 -14.57
N PRO A 99 26.86 -8.45 -14.68
CA PRO A 99 28.02 -8.08 -15.48
C PRO A 99 29.25 -8.26 -14.57
N GLY A 100 29.96 -9.38 -14.72
CA GLY A 100 31.30 -9.53 -14.16
C GLY A 100 31.52 -10.73 -13.24
N SER A 101 31.45 -11.95 -13.80
CA SER A 101 32.03 -13.13 -13.16
C SER A 101 32.59 -14.13 -14.19
N THR A 102 33.45 -13.64 -15.09
CA THR A 102 34.27 -14.53 -15.93
C THR A 102 35.74 -14.17 -15.84
N LYS A 103 36.37 -14.32 -14.67
CA LYS A 103 37.84 -14.44 -14.56
C LYS A 103 38.27 -15.20 -13.32
N ILE A 104 37.99 -16.50 -13.22
CA ILE A 104 38.91 -17.44 -12.54
C ILE A 104 38.86 -18.78 -13.27
N SER A 105 39.58 -18.87 -14.38
CA SER A 105 40.23 -20.12 -14.80
C SER A 105 41.68 -19.80 -15.03
N ALA A 106 42.46 -20.08 -13.98
CA ALA A 106 43.83 -20.56 -14.04
C ALA A 106 44.74 -19.98 -15.14
N LEU A 107 45.52 -18.98 -14.74
CA LEU A 107 46.97 -19.12 -14.60
C LEU A 107 47.57 -20.41 -15.22
N LYS A 108 47.70 -20.47 -16.55
CA LYS A 108 48.64 -21.38 -17.22
C LYS A 108 48.95 -20.94 -18.64
N LEU A 109 49.66 -19.82 -18.79
CA LEU A 109 50.72 -19.72 -19.78
C LEU A 109 51.63 -18.53 -19.43
N LEU A 110 52.87 -18.87 -19.10
CA LEU A 110 53.98 -17.94 -18.86
C LEU A 110 54.35 -17.18 -20.14
N GLN A 111 55.10 -16.09 -19.93
CA GLN A 111 55.77 -15.22 -20.91
C GLN A 111 54.83 -14.30 -21.71
N SER A 112 55.00 -12.97 -21.77
CA SER A 112 56.24 -12.19 -21.64
C SER A 112 55.90 -10.68 -21.62
N HIS A 113 56.77 -9.92 -20.93
CA HIS A 113 57.06 -8.49 -21.11
C HIS A 113 56.09 -7.44 -20.57
N GLY A 114 56.61 -6.62 -19.65
CA GLY A 114 56.47 -5.16 -19.76
C GLY A 114 55.75 -4.45 -18.61
N LYS A 115 56.51 -4.11 -17.57
CA LYS A 115 56.39 -2.93 -16.69
C LYS A 115 55.10 -2.08 -16.78
N ILE A 116 54.34 -2.01 -15.69
CA ILE A 116 53.88 -0.72 -15.15
C ILE A 116 53.98 -0.79 -13.63
N SER A 117 54.98 -0.08 -13.10
CA SER A 117 55.15 0.21 -11.68
C SER A 117 54.19 1.33 -11.28
N GLU A 118 53.74 1.28 -10.03
CA GLU A 118 53.30 2.43 -9.24
C GLU A 118 52.05 3.19 -9.71
N LEU A 119 50.91 2.72 -9.22
CA LEU A 119 49.84 3.56 -8.66
C LEU A 119 49.23 2.84 -7.43
N GLU A 120 50.10 2.34 -6.55
CA GLU A 120 49.77 1.89 -5.19
C GLU A 120 50.27 2.90 -4.16
N LYS A 121 49.67 4.10 -4.16
CA LYS A 121 49.72 4.99 -3.00
C LYS A 121 48.61 6.00 -3.13
N ASN A 122 47.73 5.98 -2.13
CA ASN A 122 46.62 6.91 -1.85
C ASN A 122 45.23 6.30 -2.12
N GLY A 123 44.66 5.65 -1.11
CA GLY A 123 43.26 5.21 -1.19
C GLY A 123 42.78 4.42 0.02
N ALA A 124 42.88 5.03 1.20
CA ALA A 124 42.10 4.78 2.41
C ALA A 124 41.76 3.33 2.80
N ALA A 125 42.38 2.90 3.89
CA ALA A 125 41.87 1.84 4.75
C ALA A 125 40.37 2.08 5.02
N ILE A 126 39.52 1.14 4.62
CA ILE A 126 38.15 1.08 5.13
C ILE A 126 38.23 0.49 6.53
N HIS A 127 37.98 1.34 7.52
CA HIS A 127 37.52 0.91 8.83
C HIS A 127 36.19 0.18 8.61
N ASP A 128 36.24 -1.15 8.73
CA ASP A 128 35.08 -2.02 8.90
C ASP A 128 34.48 -1.73 10.27
N ASP A 129 33.57 -0.77 10.35
CA ASP A 129 32.72 -0.62 11.53
C ASP A 129 31.57 -1.62 11.39
N GLY A 130 31.80 -2.77 12.02
CA GLY A 130 30.95 -3.94 11.97
C GLY A 130 29.50 -3.64 12.33
N ARG A 131 28.65 -3.63 11.31
CA ARG A 131 27.23 -3.94 11.48
C ARG A 131 26.83 -5.09 10.57
N SER A 132 27.38 -6.27 10.87
CA SER A 132 26.78 -7.53 10.44
C SER A 132 25.48 -7.73 11.22
N GLU A 133 24.37 -7.20 10.70
CA GLU A 133 23.05 -7.69 11.12
C GLU A 133 22.93 -9.16 10.67
N PRO A 134 22.37 -10.06 11.49
CA PRO A 134 22.39 -11.49 11.23
C PRO A 134 21.71 -11.83 9.90
N LEU A 135 22.30 -12.76 9.16
CA LEU A 135 21.77 -13.31 7.90
C LEU A 135 20.32 -13.82 8.00
N GLU A 136 19.79 -14.05 9.21
CA GLU A 136 18.41 -14.48 9.43
C GLU A 136 17.38 -13.34 9.26
N GLU A 137 17.65 -12.11 9.74
CA GLU A 137 16.66 -11.01 9.66
C GLU A 137 16.47 -10.52 8.21
N ILE A 138 17.53 -10.61 7.40
CA ILE A 138 17.48 -10.24 5.98
C ILE A 138 16.71 -11.24 5.13
N ASP A 139 16.61 -12.50 5.57
CA ASP A 139 15.88 -13.55 4.85
C ASP A 139 14.37 -13.42 5.10
N GLU A 140 13.98 -13.11 6.34
CA GLU A 140 12.58 -12.84 6.70
C GLU A 140 12.06 -11.57 6.00
N LEU A 141 12.85 -10.48 5.97
CA LEU A 141 12.47 -9.27 5.26
C LEU A 141 12.41 -9.50 3.74
N ALA A 142 13.36 -10.24 3.15
CA ALA A 142 13.35 -10.55 1.72
C ALA A 142 12.18 -11.46 1.32
N ALA A 143 11.78 -12.40 2.19
CA ALA A 143 10.58 -13.21 2.00
C ALA A 143 9.31 -12.35 2.02
N SER A 144 9.28 -11.32 2.88
CA SER A 144 8.13 -10.40 2.96
C SER A 144 8.06 -9.37 1.82
N SER A 145 9.20 -8.80 1.40
CA SER A 145 9.29 -7.81 0.33
C SER A 145 10.73 -7.73 -0.21
N PRO A 146 11.00 -8.33 -1.38
CA PRO A 146 12.31 -8.27 -2.02
C PRO A 146 12.78 -6.85 -2.32
N SER A 147 11.88 -5.96 -2.75
CA SER A 147 12.19 -4.54 -3.01
C SER A 147 12.58 -3.79 -1.73
N ALA A 148 11.86 -3.98 -0.63
CA ALA A 148 12.24 -3.37 0.65
C ALA A 148 13.60 -3.88 1.13
N ALA A 149 13.85 -5.17 1.01
CA ALA A 149 15.14 -5.77 1.35
C ALA A 149 16.29 -5.28 0.44
N ALA A 150 16.03 -5.09 -0.86
CA ALA A 150 17.00 -4.52 -1.79
C ALA A 150 17.36 -3.08 -1.44
N ILE A 151 16.36 -2.26 -1.06
CA ILE A 151 16.57 -0.89 -0.60
C ILE A 151 17.38 -0.85 0.69
N ARG A 152 17.10 -1.75 1.64
CA ARG A 152 17.89 -1.86 2.89
C ARG A 152 19.35 -2.24 2.62
N ARG A 153 19.63 -3.03 1.57
CA ARG A 153 20.98 -3.43 1.15
C ARG A 153 21.66 -2.41 0.23
N ALA A 154 20.91 -1.45 -0.33
CA ALA A 154 21.46 -0.49 -1.26
C ALA A 154 22.44 0.44 -0.54
N LEU A 155 23.60 0.66 -1.15
CA LEU A 155 24.57 1.65 -0.66
C LEU A 155 23.93 3.05 -0.70
N PRO A 156 24.21 3.95 0.27
CA PRO A 156 23.60 5.28 0.36
C PRO A 156 23.82 6.19 -0.85
N THR A 157 24.65 5.78 -1.81
CA THR A 157 25.03 6.54 -2.99
C THR A 157 23.99 6.51 -4.11
N LYS A 158 22.98 5.61 -4.03
CA LYS A 158 21.94 5.55 -5.06
C LYS A 158 20.70 6.35 -4.63
N PRO A 159 20.34 7.43 -5.36
CA PRO A 159 19.08 8.12 -5.18
C PRO A 159 17.88 7.17 -5.39
N ILE A 160 17.02 6.94 -4.37
CA ILE A 160 15.85 6.03 -4.43
C ILE A 160 14.53 6.81 -4.32
N ASN A 161 13.73 6.92 -5.38
CA ASN A 161 12.49 7.71 -5.29
C ASN A 161 11.54 7.10 -4.24
N PRO A 162 11.17 7.82 -3.16
CA PRO A 162 10.42 7.20 -2.07
C PRO A 162 9.05 6.67 -2.51
N ASN A 163 8.36 7.37 -3.43
CA ASN A 163 7.11 6.88 -4.00
C ASN A 163 7.32 5.63 -4.84
N ARG A 164 8.44 5.55 -5.57
CA ARG A 164 8.78 4.35 -6.34
C ARG A 164 9.08 3.17 -5.43
N ALA A 165 9.88 3.37 -4.38
CA ALA A 165 10.18 2.36 -3.37
C ALA A 165 8.91 1.83 -2.70
N PHE A 166 8.06 2.74 -2.27
CA PHE A 166 6.78 2.42 -1.64
C PHE A 166 5.87 1.61 -2.58
N MET A 167 5.70 2.07 -3.82
CA MET A 167 4.92 1.37 -4.84
C MET A 167 5.49 -0.02 -5.18
N GLU A 168 6.82 -0.15 -5.33
CA GLU A 168 7.47 -1.43 -5.62
C GLU A 168 7.22 -2.44 -4.49
N CYS A 169 7.30 -2.01 -3.23
CA CYS A 169 6.95 -2.87 -2.10
C CYS A 169 5.48 -3.30 -2.13
N CYS A 170 4.55 -2.39 -2.40
CA CYS A 170 3.13 -2.75 -2.49
C CYS A 170 2.82 -3.80 -3.56
N LEU A 171 3.54 -3.73 -4.69
CA LEU A 171 3.43 -4.72 -5.76
C LEU A 171 4.01 -6.07 -5.35
N ASP A 172 5.14 -6.08 -4.65
CA ASP A 172 5.74 -7.31 -4.11
C ASP A 172 4.82 -7.99 -3.09
N ARG A 173 4.09 -7.19 -2.31
CA ARG A 173 3.08 -7.65 -1.34
C ARG A 173 1.72 -7.97 -1.97
N GLN A 174 1.62 -7.92 -3.31
CA GLN A 174 0.46 -8.40 -4.05
C GLN A 174 -0.84 -7.68 -3.65
N LEU A 175 -0.75 -6.37 -3.41
CA LEU A 175 -1.93 -5.57 -3.12
C LEU A 175 -2.81 -5.39 -4.36
N PRO A 176 -4.15 -5.37 -4.21
CA PRO A 176 -5.08 -5.16 -5.32
C PRO A 176 -4.98 -3.71 -5.84
N ASP A 177 -5.41 -3.48 -7.08
CA ASP A 177 -5.26 -2.18 -7.76
C ASP A 177 -5.86 -1.01 -6.97
N ALA A 178 -6.99 -1.23 -6.27
CA ALA A 178 -7.60 -0.22 -5.39
C ALA A 178 -6.66 0.25 -4.26
N CYS A 179 -5.87 -0.68 -3.70
CA CYS A 179 -4.87 -0.39 -2.68
C CYS A 179 -3.59 0.22 -3.27
N LEU A 180 -3.18 -0.21 -4.48
CA LEU A 180 -1.99 0.34 -5.15
C LEU A 180 -2.10 1.85 -5.39
N GLN A 181 -3.30 2.38 -5.63
CA GLN A 181 -3.52 3.83 -5.72
C GLN A 181 -3.12 4.58 -4.45
N LYS A 182 -3.10 3.91 -3.29
CA LYS A 182 -2.68 4.49 -2.01
C LYS A 182 -1.18 4.35 -1.76
N CYS A 183 -0.44 3.60 -2.58
CA CYS A 183 1.01 3.42 -2.42
C CYS A 183 1.82 4.60 -2.98
N HIS A 184 1.42 5.79 -2.55
CA HIS A 184 2.04 7.06 -2.88
C HIS A 184 1.88 8.00 -1.68
N PHE A 185 2.96 8.65 -1.25
CA PHE A 185 2.97 9.41 -0.01
C PHE A 185 2.02 10.62 0.00
N SER A 186 1.66 11.19 -1.15
CA SER A 186 0.64 12.25 -1.20
C SER A 186 -0.79 11.75 -1.06
N ILE A 187 -1.07 10.51 -1.48
CA ILE A 187 -2.41 9.91 -1.47
C ILE A 187 -2.65 9.16 -0.16
N TYR A 188 -1.61 8.52 0.37
CA TYR A 188 -1.64 7.88 1.67
C TYR A 188 -1.71 8.94 2.76
N ASN A 189 -2.91 9.33 3.15
CA ASN A 189 -3.17 10.41 4.11
C ASN A 189 -4.35 10.05 5.02
N LYS A 190 -4.62 10.91 6.00
CA LYS A 190 -5.74 10.73 6.95
C LYS A 190 -7.08 10.48 6.24
N GLU A 191 -7.37 11.21 5.16
CA GLU A 191 -8.64 11.09 4.45
C GLU A 191 -8.78 9.72 3.77
N ALA A 192 -7.72 9.24 3.11
CA ALA A 192 -7.69 7.91 2.52
C ALA A 192 -7.89 6.83 3.58
N LEU A 193 -7.19 6.92 4.72
CA LEU A 193 -7.35 5.99 5.83
C LEU A 193 -8.77 6.01 6.41
N THR A 194 -9.34 7.20 6.55
CA THR A 194 -10.70 7.37 7.05
C THR A 194 -11.72 6.71 6.12
N LYS A 195 -11.55 6.86 4.79
CA LYS A 195 -12.41 6.20 3.80
C LYS A 195 -12.25 4.69 3.81
N MET A 196 -11.02 4.18 3.91
CA MET A 196 -10.77 2.75 4.08
C MET A 196 -11.47 2.24 5.37
N TYR A 197 -11.37 2.99 6.46
CA TYR A 197 -11.93 2.64 7.77
C TYR A 197 -13.44 2.43 7.71
N PHE A 198 -14.15 3.41 7.14
CA PHE A 198 -15.59 3.35 6.97
C PHE A 198 -16.04 2.49 5.78
N LYS A 199 -15.13 1.71 5.18
CA LYS A 199 -15.38 0.84 4.01
C LYS A 199 -15.96 1.60 2.81
N GLN A 200 -15.62 2.88 2.69
CA GLN A 200 -15.97 3.77 1.58
C GLN A 200 -14.89 3.76 0.48
N ASP A 201 -13.75 3.12 0.72
CA ASP A 201 -12.69 2.89 -0.25
C ASP A 201 -12.71 1.44 -0.73
N GLY A 202 -12.34 1.20 -1.99
CA GLY A 202 -12.22 -0.15 -2.54
C GLY A 202 -11.05 -0.95 -1.95
N CYS A 203 -10.12 -0.29 -1.27
CA CYS A 203 -9.06 -0.95 -0.50
C CYS A 203 -9.53 -1.25 0.94
N PRO A 204 -9.55 -2.53 1.38
CA PRO A 204 -9.96 -2.87 2.73
C PRO A 204 -8.94 -2.41 3.79
N MET A 205 -9.41 -2.11 5.01
CA MET A 205 -8.51 -1.74 6.13
C MET A 205 -7.47 -2.79 6.46
N ASP A 206 -7.77 -4.07 6.27
CA ASP A 206 -6.82 -5.15 6.54
C ASP A 206 -5.55 -5.06 5.67
N ALA A 207 -5.65 -4.42 4.49
CA ALA A 207 -4.51 -4.15 3.61
C ALA A 207 -3.67 -2.95 4.07
N MET A 208 -4.19 -2.10 4.97
CA MET A 208 -3.47 -0.94 5.51
C MET A 208 -2.17 -1.34 6.20
N ARG A 209 -2.15 -2.49 6.88
CA ARG A 209 -0.91 -3.02 7.49
C ARG A 209 0.20 -3.19 6.47
N GLU A 210 -0.14 -3.70 5.29
CA GLU A 210 0.84 -3.93 4.22
C GLU A 210 1.29 -2.63 3.56
N ILE A 211 0.36 -1.69 3.41
CA ILE A 211 0.66 -0.34 2.91
C ILE A 211 1.58 0.39 3.91
N GLN A 212 1.28 0.33 5.21
CA GLN A 212 2.09 0.94 6.26
C GLN A 212 3.49 0.31 6.33
N PHE A 213 3.57 -1.01 6.28
CA PHE A 213 4.84 -1.75 6.21
C PHE A 213 5.69 -1.27 5.04
N CYS A 214 5.08 -1.14 3.86
CA CYS A 214 5.77 -0.67 2.67
C CYS A 214 6.17 0.80 2.75
N ALA A 215 5.34 1.68 3.29
CA ALA A 215 5.71 3.08 3.49
C ALA A 215 6.94 3.20 4.39
N ALA A 216 6.99 2.43 5.47
CA ALA A 216 8.08 2.39 6.45
C ALA A 216 9.24 1.45 6.06
N GLN A 217 9.18 0.80 4.89
CA GLN A 217 10.21 -0.14 4.40
C GLN A 217 10.59 -1.24 5.40
N GLY A 218 9.65 -1.69 6.23
CA GLY A 218 9.92 -2.72 7.24
C GLY A 218 10.81 -2.28 8.41
N LYS A 219 10.95 -0.97 8.66
CA LYS A 219 11.84 -0.42 9.71
C LYS A 219 11.07 0.10 10.93
N ASP A 220 11.81 0.26 12.02
CA ASP A 220 11.35 0.94 13.22
C ASP A 220 11.64 2.46 13.16
N HIS A 221 10.58 3.26 13.20
CA HIS A 221 10.64 4.72 13.21
C HIS A 221 10.13 5.34 14.53
N THR A 222 9.96 4.54 15.59
CA THR A 222 9.43 4.98 16.90
C THR A 222 10.11 6.26 17.41
N GLN A 223 11.43 6.33 17.40
CA GLN A 223 12.18 7.53 17.84
C GLN A 223 11.91 8.78 16.99
N CYS A 224 11.65 8.61 15.69
CA CYS A 224 11.27 9.74 14.84
C CYS A 224 9.83 10.16 15.15
N CYS A 225 8.91 9.20 15.25
CA CYS A 225 7.52 9.45 15.54
C CYS A 225 7.29 10.14 16.88
N GLU A 226 7.97 9.68 17.92
CA GLU A 226 7.91 10.27 19.25
C GLU A 226 8.33 11.75 19.21
N ARG A 227 9.48 12.05 18.59
CA ARG A 227 9.96 13.43 18.40
C ARG A 227 9.04 14.30 17.54
N ASN A 228 8.30 13.69 16.62
CA ASN A 228 7.31 14.37 15.78
C ASN A 228 5.91 14.39 16.42
N GLY A 229 5.79 14.11 17.72
CA GLY A 229 4.56 14.29 18.49
C GLY A 229 3.45 13.30 18.14
N VAL A 230 3.78 12.11 17.62
CA VAL A 230 2.79 11.05 17.35
C VAL A 230 2.10 10.58 18.64
N THR A 231 2.78 10.68 19.78
CA THR A 231 2.24 10.34 21.11
C THR A 231 1.29 11.40 21.69
N THR A 232 1.13 12.56 21.05
CA THR A 232 0.29 13.67 21.55
C THR A 232 -1.20 13.49 21.29
N THR A 233 -1.62 12.35 20.74
CA THR A 233 -3.03 12.03 20.49
C THR A 233 -3.69 11.48 21.76
N LEU A 234 -5.01 11.36 21.73
CA LEU A 234 -5.76 10.72 22.82
C LEU A 234 -5.33 9.25 23.08
N ALA A 235 -4.82 8.57 22.06
CA ALA A 235 -4.34 7.19 22.18
C ALA A 235 -2.89 7.09 22.70
N GLY A 236 -2.19 8.21 22.85
CA GLY A 236 -0.87 8.26 23.47
C GLY A 236 0.19 7.43 22.75
N GLU A 237 0.99 6.69 23.53
CA GLU A 237 2.05 5.81 23.04
C GLU A 237 1.55 4.66 22.16
N LYS A 238 0.26 4.30 22.22
CA LYS A 238 -0.31 3.26 21.35
C LYS A 238 -0.05 3.56 19.88
N CYS A 239 0.01 4.84 19.50
CA CYS A 239 0.26 5.26 18.12
C CYS A 239 1.66 4.92 17.62
N LEU A 240 2.64 4.72 18.51
CA LEU A 240 3.99 4.27 18.12
C LEU A 240 3.98 2.86 17.51
N THR A 241 2.92 2.08 17.73
CA THR A 241 2.68 0.80 17.07
C THR A 241 2.63 0.91 15.54
N PHE A 242 2.20 2.06 15.00
CA PHE A 242 2.22 2.33 13.54
C PHE A 242 3.59 2.73 12.99
N CYS A 243 4.54 3.05 13.87
CA CYS A 243 5.87 3.50 13.52
C CYS A 243 6.89 2.37 13.50
N ASP A 244 6.66 1.34 14.30
CA ASP A 244 7.43 0.10 14.26
C ASP A 244 6.79 -0.86 13.26
N GLN A 245 7.38 -0.95 12.07
CA GLN A 245 6.87 -1.77 10.97
C GLN A 245 7.79 -2.94 10.66
N ARG A 246 8.60 -3.40 11.62
CA ARG A 246 9.41 -4.61 11.42
C ARG A 246 8.52 -5.83 11.15
N PRO A 247 9.00 -6.80 10.35
CA PRO A 247 8.32 -8.09 10.17
C PRO A 247 7.96 -8.75 11.52
N GLY A 248 6.91 -9.58 11.52
CA GLY A 248 6.45 -10.30 12.72
C GLY A 248 5.52 -9.50 13.65
N LYS A 249 5.45 -8.17 13.53
CA LYS A 249 4.54 -7.35 14.35
C LYS A 249 3.16 -7.21 13.69
N VAL A 250 2.21 -8.05 14.09
CA VAL A 250 0.82 -7.96 13.62
C VAL A 250 0.04 -6.96 14.47
N ILE A 251 -0.36 -5.85 13.87
CA ILE A 251 -1.22 -4.85 14.50
C ILE A 251 -2.69 -5.19 14.21
N GLN A 252 -3.50 -5.30 15.27
CA GLN A 252 -4.95 -5.42 15.14
C GLN A 252 -5.56 -4.03 15.20
N LEU A 253 -6.16 -3.60 14.09
CA LEU A 253 -6.67 -2.25 13.92
C LEU A 253 -8.09 -2.16 14.46
N ASP A 254 -8.22 -1.92 15.75
CA ASP A 254 -9.50 -1.62 16.38
C ASP A 254 -9.83 -0.12 16.39
N MET A 255 -11.00 0.24 16.94
CA MET A 255 -11.49 1.62 17.05
C MET A 255 -10.60 2.49 17.96
N THR A 256 -9.81 1.90 18.85
CA THR A 256 -8.96 2.64 19.81
C THR A 256 -7.77 3.33 19.14
N TYR A 257 -7.44 2.93 17.91
CA TYR A 257 -6.36 3.52 17.12
C TYR A 257 -6.79 4.70 16.24
N LEU A 258 -8.09 5.00 16.13
CA LEU A 258 -8.56 6.14 15.33
C LEU A 258 -7.90 7.48 15.69
N PRO A 259 -7.68 7.83 16.98
CA PRO A 259 -6.99 9.08 17.33
C PRO A 259 -5.57 9.17 16.76
N CYS A 260 -4.92 8.04 16.47
CA CYS A 260 -3.59 8.04 15.86
C CYS A 260 -3.59 8.64 14.44
N PHE A 261 -4.72 8.60 13.74
CA PHE A 261 -4.82 9.15 12.38
C PHE A 261 -4.73 10.68 12.35
N ASP A 262 -4.95 11.36 13.48
CA ASP A 262 -4.76 12.82 13.59
C ASP A 262 -3.29 13.23 13.45
N ARG A 263 -2.35 12.33 13.77
CA ARG A 263 -0.91 12.52 13.62
C ARG A 263 -0.32 11.69 12.49
N PHE A 264 -1.17 11.22 11.57
CA PHE A 264 -0.73 10.34 10.49
C PHE A 264 0.31 10.99 9.57
N GLU A 265 0.15 12.27 9.25
CA GLU A 265 1.12 13.01 8.44
C GLU A 265 2.50 13.09 9.13
N ASN A 266 2.53 13.19 10.46
CA ASN A 266 3.75 13.21 11.25
C ASN A 266 4.45 11.84 11.22
N MET A 267 3.68 10.75 11.31
CA MET A 267 4.20 9.38 11.12
C MET A 267 4.80 9.22 9.72
N LYS A 268 4.01 9.57 8.71
CA LYS A 268 4.37 9.42 7.30
C LYS A 268 5.59 10.24 6.90
N SER A 269 5.74 11.43 7.46
CA SER A 269 6.92 12.28 7.26
C SER A 269 8.21 11.57 7.67
N CYS A 270 8.20 10.83 8.80
CA CYS A 270 9.35 10.04 9.22
C CYS A 270 9.75 9.00 8.18
N PHE A 271 8.78 8.28 7.61
CA PHE A 271 9.03 7.24 6.61
C PHE A 271 9.57 7.84 5.30
N TRP A 272 8.96 8.94 4.84
CA TRP A 272 9.42 9.66 3.65
C TRP A 272 10.86 10.14 3.82
N HIS A 273 11.18 10.75 4.97
CA HIS A 273 12.50 11.29 5.22
C HIS A 273 13.56 10.20 5.36
N ASP A 274 13.24 9.04 5.93
CA ASP A 274 14.16 7.90 5.96
C ASP A 274 14.53 7.46 4.54
N LEU A 275 13.52 7.25 3.67
CA LEU A 275 13.71 6.92 2.26
C LEU A 275 14.43 8.02 1.47
N ALA A 276 14.14 9.29 1.75
CA ALA A 276 14.74 10.43 1.06
C ALA A 276 16.16 10.75 1.55
N ARG A 277 16.56 10.34 2.77
CA ARG A 277 17.93 10.57 3.27
C ARG A 277 18.99 9.76 2.51
N PHE A 278 18.60 8.66 1.86
CA PHE A 278 19.41 7.94 0.88
C PHE A 278 19.79 8.77 -0.37
N TYR A 279 19.46 10.07 -0.43
CA TYR A 279 19.89 11.00 -1.48
C TYR A 279 20.95 12.02 -1.05
N ARG A 280 21.24 12.15 0.26
CA ARG A 280 22.07 13.24 0.80
C ARG A 280 23.40 12.79 1.38
N SER A 281 23.80 11.55 1.13
CA SER A 281 25.06 10.96 1.61
C SER A 281 25.90 10.49 0.45
#